data_AF-A0A3B3XZA4-F1
#
_entry.id   AF-A0A3B3XZA4-F1
#
_cell.length_a   1.000
_cell.length_b   1.000
_cell.length_c   1.000
_cell.angle_alpha   90.00
_cell.angle_beta   90.00
_cell.angle_gamma   90.00
#
_symmetry.space_group_name_H-M   'P 1'
#
loop_
_entity.id
_entity.type
_entity.pdbx_description
1 polymer ?
#
loop_
_entity_poly.entity_id
_entity_poly.type
_entity_poly.pdbx_seq_one_letter_code
_entity_poly.pdbx_strand_id
1 'polypeptide(L)'
;MWYEILPAFGLMTACMIIPGILTTHIHKFTNGGNVTVRCCCLAANICFNMCDCSCFIPVQEKRIARNPWQWYLMERDKRVSGTNQYFNSKGLENIK
;
A
#
# COMPACT_ATOMS: atom_id res chain seq x y z
N MET A 1 -29.24 -14.63 24.78
CA MET A 1 -30.39 -14.25 23.92
C MET A 1 -30.20 -12.93 23.16
N TRP A 2 -29.40 -11.97 23.62
CA TRP A 2 -28.97 -10.84 22.76
C TRP A 2 -27.63 -11.10 22.05
N TYR A 3 -26.75 -11.90 22.65
CA TYR A 3 -25.45 -12.27 22.08
C TYR A 3 -25.52 -13.12 20.80
N GLU A 4 -26.68 -13.69 20.44
CA GLU A 4 -26.82 -14.50 19.24
C GLU A 4 -26.82 -13.68 17.94
N ILE A 5 -27.01 -12.36 18.02
CA ILE A 5 -26.89 -11.45 16.87
C ILE A 5 -25.43 -11.06 16.59
N LEU A 6 -24.57 -11.11 17.61
CA LEU A 6 -23.16 -10.73 17.52
C LEU A 6 -22.36 -11.56 16.51
N PRO A 7 -22.51 -12.90 16.39
CA PRO A 7 -21.79 -13.65 15.37
C PRO A 7 -22.21 -13.27 13.94
N ALA A 8 -23.48 -12.93 13.70
CA ALA A 8 -23.95 -12.47 12.40
C ALA A 8 -23.36 -11.09 12.04
N PHE A 9 -23.32 -10.16 13.01
CA PHE A 9 -22.70 -8.85 12.80
C PHE A 9 -21.17 -8.93 12.65
N GLY A 10 -20.52 -9.82 13.39
CA GLY A 10 -19.09 -10.11 13.28
C GLY A 10 -18.71 -10.67 11.91
N LEU A 11 -19.52 -11.59 11.37
CA LEU A 11 -19.29 -12.14 10.03
C LEU A 11 -19.47 -11.08 8.94
N MET A 12 -20.53 -10.26 9.01
CA MET A 12 -20.73 -9.19 8.03
C MET A 12 -19.62 -8.15 8.04
N THR A 13 -19.17 -7.73 9.23
CA THR A 13 -18.06 -6.77 9.36
C THR A 13 -16.76 -7.36 8.83
N ALA A 14 -16.43 -8.61 9.17
CA ALA A 14 -15.26 -9.30 8.62
C ALA A 14 -15.33 -9.38 7.08
N CYS A 15 -16.46 -9.79 6.52
CA CYS A 15 -16.65 -9.91 5.07
C CYS A 15 -16.51 -8.57 4.32
N MET A 16 -16.85 -7.42 4.93
CA MET A 16 -16.63 -6.11 4.31
C MET A 16 -15.19 -5.57 4.51
N ILE A 17 -14.52 -5.95 5.60
CA ILE A 17 -13.16 -5.50 5.90
C ILE A 17 -12.12 -6.27 5.05
N ILE A 18 -12.32 -7.58 4.84
CA ILE A 18 -11.37 -8.45 4.12
C ILE A 18 -11.06 -7.91 2.70
N PRO A 19 -12.03 -7.51 1.86
CA PRO A 19 -11.75 -6.95 0.53
C PRO A 19 -10.92 -5.66 0.57
N GLY A 20 -11.17 -4.79 1.56
CA GLY A 20 -10.42 -3.54 1.73
C GLY A 20 -8.95 -3.80 2.06
N ILE A 21 -8.68 -4.70 3.00
CA ILE A 21 -7.31 -5.10 3.35
C ILE A 21 -6.63 -5.74 2.14
N LEU A 22 -7.30 -6.69 1.47
CA LEU A 22 -6.73 -7.41 0.34
C LEU A 22 -6.35 -6.46 -0.82
N THR A 23 -7.21 -5.50 -1.16
CA THR A 23 -6.94 -4.55 -2.25
C THR A 23 -5.76 -3.62 -1.95
N THR A 24 -5.58 -3.20 -0.70
CA THR A 24 -4.39 -2.41 -0.32
C THR A 24 -3.10 -3.21 -0.47
N HIS A 25 -3.10 -4.49 -0.11
CA HIS A 25 -1.94 -5.37 -0.32
C HIS A 25 -1.66 -5.62 -1.81
N ILE A 26 -2.70 -5.83 -2.62
CA ILE A 26 -2.57 -5.99 -4.08
C ILE A 26 -2.01 -4.71 -4.70
N HIS A 27 -2.49 -3.53 -4.31
CA HIS A 27 -1.99 -2.27 -4.83
C HIS A 27 -0.53 -2.03 -4.47
N LYS A 28 -0.09 -2.43 -3.27
CA LYS A 28 1.32 -2.37 -2.88
C LYS A 28 2.18 -3.34 -3.70
N PHE A 29 1.74 -4.59 -3.87
CA PHE A 29 2.46 -5.61 -4.62
C PHE A 29 2.60 -5.26 -6.11
N THR A 30 1.54 -4.73 -6.72
CA THR A 30 1.51 -4.41 -8.16
C THR A 30 2.28 -3.15 -8.54
N ASN A 31 2.48 -2.20 -7.61
CA ASN A 31 3.15 -0.93 -7.88
C ASN A 31 4.58 -0.86 -7.36
N GLY A 32 5.22 -2.01 -7.13
CA GLY A 32 6.62 -2.05 -6.68
C GLY A 32 6.84 -1.52 -5.26
N GLY A 33 5.76 -1.43 -4.46
CA GLY A 33 5.91 -1.22 -3.03
C GLY A 33 6.52 -2.48 -2.42
N ASN A 34 7.65 -2.33 -1.73
CA ASN A 34 8.18 -3.44 -0.94
C ASN A 34 7.11 -3.83 0.08
N VAL A 35 6.58 -5.05 -0.03
CA VAL A 35 5.76 -5.68 1.01
C VAL A 35 6.71 -6.03 2.14
N THR A 36 7.18 -4.99 2.82
CA THR A 36 7.92 -5.14 4.06
C THR A 36 6.88 -5.50 5.10
N VAL A 37 6.55 -6.79 5.19
CA VAL A 37 6.11 -7.39 6.46
C VAL A 37 7.33 -7.37 7.39
N ARG A 38 7.88 -6.18 7.69
CA ARG A 38 8.70 -6.00 8.88
C ARG A 38 7.71 -5.90 10.01
N CYS A 39 7.25 -7.07 10.43
CA CYS A 39 7.11 -7.29 11.84
C CYS A 39 8.51 -7.06 12.44
N CYS A 40 8.81 -5.82 12.83
CA CYS A 40 9.98 -5.48 13.63
C CYS A 40 9.77 -5.90 15.09
N CYS A 41 9.04 -7.00 15.33
CA CYS A 41 8.70 -7.51 16.67
C CYS A 41 9.14 -8.97 16.88
N LEU A 42 9.90 -9.59 15.98
CA LEU A 42 10.48 -10.92 16.26
C LEU A 42 11.67 -10.87 17.23
N ALA A 43 12.09 -9.68 17.69
CA ALA A 43 13.05 -9.52 18.76
C ALA A 43 12.56 -8.48 19.79
N ALA A 44 11.42 -8.73 20.41
CA ALA A 44 11.13 -8.35 21.80
C ALA A 44 9.66 -8.64 22.11
N ASN A 45 9.43 -9.61 22.99
CA ASN A 45 8.24 -9.56 23.84
C ASN A 45 8.20 -8.18 24.52
N ILE A 46 7.02 -7.55 24.50
CA ILE A 46 6.69 -6.25 25.13
C ILE A 46 6.96 -5.04 24.22
N CYS A 47 5.96 -4.69 23.39
CA CYS A 47 5.63 -3.29 23.10
C CYS A 47 4.11 -3.16 22.94
N PHE A 48 3.41 -3.19 24.09
CA PHE A 48 2.14 -2.50 24.24
C PHE A 48 2.47 -1.01 24.25
N ASN A 49 2.50 -0.37 23.08
CA ASN A 49 2.10 1.01 22.87
C ASN A 49 2.27 1.38 21.41
N MET A 50 1.41 2.30 21.01
CA MET A 50 1.35 3.06 19.77
C MET A 50 2.73 3.68 19.46
N CYS A 51 3.70 2.89 19.03
CA CYS A 51 4.94 3.40 18.48
C CYS A 51 4.61 3.85 17.06
N ASP A 52 4.33 5.13 16.95
CA ASP A 52 4.55 5.94 15.76
C ASP A 52 6.05 5.90 15.37
N CYS A 53 6.56 4.71 15.04
CA CYS A 53 7.73 4.56 14.20
C CYS A 53 7.28 4.85 12.76
N SER A 54 6.88 6.10 12.54
CA SER A 54 6.89 6.74 11.23
C SER A 54 8.34 6.91 10.80
N CYS A 55 9.05 5.79 10.62
CA CYS A 55 10.06 5.75 9.59
C CYS A 55 9.26 6.03 8.31
N PHE A 56 9.52 7.17 7.69
CA PHE A 56 8.91 7.65 6.46
C PHE A 56 9.05 6.58 5.37
N ILE A 57 8.13 5.62 5.32
CA ILE A 57 8.04 4.64 4.25
C ILE A 57 7.22 5.33 3.17
N PRO A 58 7.81 5.73 2.02
CA PRO A 58 6.99 6.01 0.85
C PRO A 58 6.35 4.69 0.43
N VAL A 59 5.16 4.41 0.98
CA VAL A 59 4.25 3.44 0.39
C VAL A 59 3.95 3.98 -1.00
N GLN A 60 4.46 3.29 -2.03
CA GLN A 60 4.08 3.59 -3.41
C GLN A 60 2.62 3.19 -3.57
N GLU A 61 1.73 4.13 -3.29
CA GLU A 61 0.30 4.01 -3.52
C GLU A 61 0.04 3.94 -5.03
N LYS A 62 -0.99 3.19 -5.44
CA LYS A 62 -1.42 3.20 -6.84
C LYS A 62 -1.75 4.64 -7.23
N ARG A 63 -1.06 5.20 -8.22
CA ARG A 63 -1.40 6.54 -8.73
C ARG A 63 -2.79 6.51 -9.36
N ILE A 64 -3.63 7.47 -8.97
CA ILE A 64 -4.98 7.64 -9.50
C ILE A 64 -4.96 8.87 -10.41
N ALA A 65 -5.17 8.67 -11.71
CA ALA A 65 -5.33 9.76 -12.66
C ALA A 65 -6.80 10.17 -12.76
N ARG A 66 -7.18 11.18 -12.00
CA ARG A 66 -8.50 11.83 -12.06
C ARG A 66 -8.58 12.83 -13.21
N ASN A 67 -7.46 13.47 -13.54
CA ASN A 67 -7.39 14.50 -14.56
C ASN A 67 -6.47 14.07 -15.71
N PRO A 68 -6.70 14.56 -16.94
CA PRO A 68 -5.89 14.18 -18.11
C PRO A 68 -4.40 14.55 -17.96
N TRP A 69 -4.09 15.63 -17.23
CA TRP A 69 -2.71 16.00 -16.94
C TRP A 69 -1.98 14.96 -16.06
N GLN A 70 -2.69 14.30 -15.13
CA GLN A 70 -2.11 13.23 -14.31
C GLN A 70 -1.78 12.00 -15.16
N TRP A 71 -2.64 11.69 -16.14
CA TRP A 71 -2.39 10.61 -17.10
C TRP A 71 -1.16 10.91 -17.96
N TYR A 72 -1.05 12.15 -18.47
CA TYR A 72 0.10 12.58 -19.25
C TYR A 72 1.42 12.41 -18.48
N LEU A 73 1.44 12.76 -17.19
CA LEU A 73 2.61 12.56 -16.32
C LEU A 73 2.92 11.08 -16.08
N MET A 74 1.92 10.22 -15.88
CA MET A 74 2.16 8.78 -15.74
C MET A 74 2.75 8.16 -17.02
N GLU A 75 2.25 8.55 -18.19
CA GLU A 75 2.78 8.04 -19.46
C GLU A 75 4.19 8.59 -19.75
N ARG A 76 4.52 9.79 -19.25
CA ARG A 76 5.90 10.30 -19.25
C ARG A 76 6.79 9.41 -18.38
N ASP A 77 6.40 9.14 -17.15
CA ASP A 77 7.21 8.35 -16.21
C ASP A 77 7.45 6.93 -16.73
N LYS A 78 6.42 6.33 -17.35
CA LYS A 78 6.52 5.04 -18.04
C LYS A 78 7.52 5.04 -19.21
N ARG A 79 7.61 6.14 -19.97
CA ARG A 79 8.57 6.30 -21.07
C ARG A 79 9.99 6.54 -20.57
N VAL A 80 10.14 7.34 -19.50
CA VAL A 80 11.44 7.65 -18.89
C VAL A 80 12.05 6.43 -18.18
N SER A 81 11.22 5.54 -17.64
CA SER A 81 11.71 4.38 -16.87
C SER A 81 12.44 3.34 -17.73
N GLY A 82 12.18 3.29 -19.04
CA GLY A 82 12.78 2.33 -19.97
C GLY A 82 12.32 0.87 -19.80
N THR A 83 11.54 0.58 -18.76
CA THR A 83 11.01 -0.78 -18.45
C THR A 83 9.52 -0.92 -18.73
N ASN A 84 8.90 0.07 -19.39
CA ASN A 84 7.44 0.15 -19.62
C ASN A 84 6.60 0.10 -18.33
N GLN A 85 7.21 0.33 -17.16
CA GLN A 85 6.57 0.37 -15.85
C GLN A 85 6.63 1.80 -15.30
N TYR A 86 5.49 2.34 -14.89
CA TYR A 86 5.38 3.74 -14.43
C TYR A 86 5.84 3.94 -12.97
N PHE A 87 5.83 2.89 -12.15
CA PHE A 87 6.20 2.97 -10.73
C PHE A 87 7.72 2.93 -10.52
N ASN A 88 8.51 2.64 -11.55
CA ASN A 88 9.97 2.65 -11.52
C ASN A 88 10.48 4.09 -11.70
N SER A 89 10.58 4.82 -10.60
CA SER A 89 11.07 6.20 -10.58
C SER A 89 12.56 6.29 -10.90
N LYS A 90 12.93 7.24 -11.76
CA LYS A 90 14.33 7.64 -12.02
C LYS A 90 14.58 8.99 -11.36
N GLY A 91 15.64 9.07 -10.57
CA GLY A 91 16.08 10.30 -9.91
C GLY A 91 17.16 11.03 -10.68
N LEU A 92 18.00 11.78 -9.93
CA LEU A 92 19.09 12.58 -10.48
C LEU A 92 20.20 11.70 -11.09
N GLU A 93 20.26 10.41 -10.76
CA GLU A 93 21.23 9.46 -11.31
C GLU A 93 21.08 9.26 -12.82
N ASN A 94 19.94 9.64 -13.40
CA ASN A 94 19.66 9.52 -14.83
C ASN A 94 20.10 10.76 -15.64
N ILE A 95 20.65 11.80 -14.99
CA ILE A 95 21.09 13.05 -15.63
C ILE A 95 22.61 13.07 -15.64
N LYS A 96 23.20 13.42 -16.79
CA LYS A 96 24.66 13.56 -16.97
C LYS A 96 25.14 14.97 -16.65
#